data_AF-A0A1J4JYP9-F1
#
_entry.id   AF-A0A1J4JYP9-F1
#
_cell.length_a   1.000
_cell.length_b   1.000
_cell.length_c   1.000
_cell.angle_alpha   90.00
_cell.angle_beta   90.00
_cell.angle_gamma   90.00
#
_symmetry.space_group_name_H-M   'P 1'
#
loop_
_entity.id
_entity.type
_entity.pdbx_description
1 polymer ?
#
loop_
_entity_poly.entity_id
_entity_poly.type
_entity_poly.pdbx_seq_one_letter_code
_entity_poly.pdbx_strand_id
1 'polypeptide(L)'
;MNSTFCDQMDPSVATSAFTELAIEDQIRNVWKEIESIRNMKCKTPHEKAIQDWQILRLMEVHNRLDIETTRQQENHLKQLMNMLKLDEIDAKVSAAGIKAKIMPEMSNKNNSSTTETIFTVRDKDDKAPIITDGFVDPMYKFNDAIAAIASQSSSILIERKREINKNLIILNHKRHLTHEEMKTQKHLMAELRALNGA
;
A
#
# COMPACT_ATOMS: atom_id res chain seq x y z
N MET A 1 -3.93 27.91 36.47
CA MET A 1 -4.75 27.60 35.28
C MET A 1 -4.34 28.56 34.19
N ASN A 2 -3.64 28.08 33.16
CA ASN A 2 -3.61 28.68 31.82
C ASN A 2 -3.16 27.56 30.87
N SER A 3 -4.14 27.05 30.14
CA SER A 3 -3.99 26.07 29.08
C SER A 3 -3.42 26.79 27.85
N THR A 4 -2.16 26.53 27.54
CA THR A 4 -1.58 26.75 26.21
C THR A 4 -1.36 25.38 25.60
N PHE A 5 -2.44 24.77 25.15
CA PHE A 5 -2.46 23.47 24.48
C PHE A 5 -2.90 23.69 23.02
N CYS A 6 -2.18 24.54 22.29
CA CYS A 6 -2.29 24.68 20.84
C CYS A 6 -0.92 25.07 20.27
N ASP A 7 -0.54 24.38 19.19
CA ASP A 7 0.44 24.77 18.18
C ASP A 7 1.93 24.66 18.51
N GLN A 8 2.39 23.46 18.86
CA GLN A 8 3.73 23.04 18.45
C GLN A 8 3.62 21.78 17.60
N MET A 9 3.30 21.97 16.32
CA MET A 9 3.59 20.96 15.32
C MET A 9 5.12 20.85 15.27
N ASP A 10 5.65 19.69 15.67
CA ASP A 10 7.10 19.49 15.76
C ASP A 10 7.75 19.84 14.42
N PRO A 11 8.74 20.77 14.38
CA PRO A 11 9.38 21.20 13.14
C PRO A 11 10.06 20.03 12.38
N SER A 12 10.33 18.92 13.08
CA SER A 12 10.78 17.65 12.53
C SER A 12 9.79 17.05 11.52
N VAL A 13 8.49 17.08 11.82
CA VAL A 13 7.45 16.45 10.99
C VAL A 13 7.22 17.24 9.70
N ALA A 14 7.16 18.57 9.80
CA ALA A 14 7.05 19.45 8.64
C ALA A 14 8.28 19.29 7.72
N THR A 15 9.48 19.24 8.31
CA THR A 15 10.74 19.04 7.56
C THR A 15 10.75 17.67 6.85
N SER A 16 10.25 16.61 7.51
CA SER A 16 10.13 15.28 6.92
C SER A 16 9.21 15.26 5.70
N ALA A 17 8.05 15.92 5.79
CA ALA A 17 7.10 16.02 4.67
C ALA A 17 7.69 16.79 3.48
N PHE A 18 8.41 17.88 3.74
CA PHE A 18 9.13 18.61 2.67
C PHE A 18 10.25 17.78 2.05
N THR A 19 10.98 17.00 2.83
CA THR A 19 12.02 16.11 2.29
C THR A 19 11.43 14.98 1.46
N GLU A 20 10.29 14.40 1.86
CA GLU A 20 9.61 13.36 1.11
C GLU A 20 9.10 13.90 -0.24
N LEU A 21 8.43 15.05 -0.24
CA LEU A 21 7.99 15.73 -1.46
C LEU A 21 9.17 16.06 -2.40
N ALA A 22 10.30 16.51 -1.85
CA ALA A 22 11.49 16.80 -2.64
C ALA A 22 12.09 15.53 -3.27
N ILE A 23 12.09 14.40 -2.56
CA ILE A 23 12.55 13.10 -3.09
C ILE A 23 11.61 12.61 -4.18
N GLU A 24 10.29 12.71 -3.98
CA GLU A 24 9.31 12.35 -5.02
C GLU A 24 9.50 13.17 -6.30
N ASP A 25 9.75 14.48 -6.18
CA ASP A 25 10.03 15.33 -7.35
C ASP A 25 11.31 14.90 -8.06
N GLN A 26 12.35 14.51 -7.32
CA GLN A 26 13.57 13.96 -7.91
C GLN A 26 13.29 12.65 -8.66
N ILE A 27 12.50 11.73 -8.09
CA ILE A 27 12.08 10.48 -8.74
C ILE A 27 11.34 10.79 -10.04
N ARG A 28 10.35 11.71 -10.00
CA ARG A 28 9.60 12.14 -11.19
C ARG A 28 10.51 12.72 -12.26
N ASN A 29 11.52 13.50 -11.88
CA ASN A 29 12.48 14.08 -12.81
C ASN A 29 13.40 13.02 -13.44
N VAL A 30 13.89 12.06 -12.66
CA VAL A 30 14.68 10.93 -13.17
C VAL A 30 13.88 10.12 -14.20
N TRP A 31 12.59 9.86 -13.93
CA TRP A 31 11.72 9.20 -14.90
C TRP A 31 11.55 9.98 -16.20
N LYS A 32 11.34 11.31 -16.11
CA LYS A 32 11.28 12.17 -17.30
C LYS A 32 12.58 12.14 -18.09
N GLU A 33 13.73 12.10 -17.42
CA GLU A 33 15.04 12.01 -18.08
C GLU A 33 15.23 10.66 -18.78
N ILE A 34 14.89 9.55 -18.11
CA ILE A 34 14.91 8.20 -18.70
C ILE A 34 14.02 8.15 -19.95
N GLU A 35 12.81 8.67 -19.86
CA GLU A 35 11.85 8.70 -20.96
C GLU A 35 12.35 9.57 -22.12
N SER A 36 12.92 10.75 -21.80
CA SER A 36 13.54 11.63 -22.80
C SER A 36 14.68 10.92 -23.52
N ILE A 37 15.56 10.25 -22.78
CA ILE A 37 16.69 9.51 -23.35
C ILE A 37 16.17 8.38 -24.23
N ARG A 38 15.20 7.57 -23.76
CA ARG A 38 14.58 6.47 -24.55
C ARG A 38 13.99 6.94 -25.87
N ASN A 39 13.38 8.13 -25.89
CA ASN A 39 12.77 8.70 -27.09
C ASN A 39 13.77 9.36 -28.05
N MET A 40 15.05 9.47 -27.67
CA MET A 40 16.10 9.93 -28.59
C MET A 40 16.29 8.93 -29.73
N LYS A 41 16.23 9.42 -30.97
CA LYS A 41 16.50 8.60 -32.15
C LYS A 41 18.00 8.40 -32.30
N CYS A 42 18.49 7.21 -31.96
CA CYS A 42 19.86 6.80 -32.28
C CYS A 42 19.96 6.41 -33.76
N LYS A 43 20.99 6.93 -34.43
CA LYS A 43 21.28 6.63 -35.84
C LYS A 43 22.34 5.54 -35.96
N THR A 44 23.18 5.37 -34.94
CA THR A 44 24.25 4.38 -34.93
C THR A 44 24.14 3.39 -33.76
N PRO A 45 24.66 2.16 -33.89
CA PRO A 45 24.70 1.20 -32.79
C PRO A 45 25.50 1.71 -31.57
N HIS A 46 26.53 2.52 -31.80
CA HIS A 46 27.35 3.10 -30.75
C HIS A 46 26.58 4.13 -29.92
N GLU A 47 25.77 4.98 -30.55
CA GLU A 47 24.87 5.92 -29.85
C GLU A 47 23.84 5.19 -28.98
N LYS A 48 23.34 4.05 -29.45
CA LYS A 48 22.40 3.22 -28.69
C LYS A 48 23.06 2.63 -27.44
N ALA A 49 24.30 2.15 -27.55
CA ALA A 49 25.02 1.65 -26.38
C ALA A 49 25.25 2.74 -25.32
N ILE A 50 25.55 3.97 -25.74
CA ILE A 50 25.68 5.13 -24.84
C ILE A 50 24.33 5.42 -24.15
N GLN A 51 23.23 5.43 -24.91
CA GLN A 51 21.87 5.62 -24.40
C GLN A 51 21.54 4.58 -23.33
N ASP A 52 21.80 3.30 -23.60
CA ASP A 52 21.56 2.19 -22.67
C ASP A 52 22.36 2.35 -21.37
N TRP A 53 23.63 2.75 -21.46
CA TRP A 53 24.47 3.06 -20.30
C TRP A 53 23.93 4.23 -19.46
N GLN A 54 23.44 5.27 -20.13
CA GLN A 54 22.90 6.44 -19.45
C GLN A 54 21.58 6.10 -18.73
N ILE A 55 20.72 5.28 -19.35
CA ILE A 55 19.52 4.75 -18.70
C ILE A 55 19.90 3.89 -17.49
N LEU A 56 20.89 3.00 -17.61
CA LEU A 56 21.35 2.17 -16.50
C LEU A 56 21.79 3.02 -15.30
N ARG A 57 22.59 4.06 -15.55
CA ARG A 57 23.01 5.02 -14.51
C ARG A 57 21.82 5.72 -13.85
N LEU A 58 20.83 6.15 -14.62
CA LEU A 58 19.64 6.80 -14.07
C LEU A 58 18.77 5.83 -13.25
N MET A 59 18.71 4.56 -13.63
CA MET A 59 18.06 3.51 -12.84
C MET A 59 18.76 3.30 -11.49
N GLU A 60 20.09 3.40 -11.42
CA GLU A 60 20.80 3.36 -10.14
C GLU A 60 20.45 4.56 -9.25
N VAL A 61 20.35 5.76 -9.82
CA VAL A 61 19.93 6.96 -9.09
C VAL A 61 18.50 6.79 -8.58
N HIS A 62 17.58 6.29 -9.41
CA HIS A 62 16.21 5.98 -9.01
C HIS A 62 16.17 5.03 -7.82
N ASN A 63 16.89 3.90 -7.88
CA ASN A 63 16.93 2.92 -6.79
C ASN A 63 17.43 3.54 -5.47
N ARG A 64 18.41 4.46 -5.54
CA ARG A 64 18.88 5.17 -4.35
C ARG A 64 17.82 6.09 -3.76
N LEU A 65 17.05 6.79 -4.60
CA LEU A 65 15.96 7.64 -4.17
C LEU A 65 14.82 6.83 -3.54
N ASP A 66 14.46 5.68 -4.11
CA ASP A 66 13.45 4.78 -3.53
C ASP A 66 13.83 4.25 -2.15
N ILE A 67 15.10 3.86 -1.98
CA ILE A 67 15.64 3.43 -0.69
C ILE A 67 15.54 4.57 0.33
N GLU A 68 15.88 5.79 -0.09
CA GLU A 68 15.79 6.96 0.78
C GLU A 68 14.34 7.27 1.18
N THR A 69 13.38 7.17 0.27
CA THR A 69 11.94 7.29 0.58
C THR A 69 11.53 6.27 1.64
N THR A 70 11.93 5.00 1.48
CA THR A 70 11.62 3.94 2.45
C THR A 70 12.24 4.26 3.82
N ARG A 71 13.49 4.74 3.83
CA ARG A 71 14.19 5.12 5.06
C ARG A 71 13.49 6.28 5.79
N GLN A 72 12.97 7.26 5.05
CA GLN A 72 12.20 8.37 5.64
C GLN A 72 10.90 7.86 6.28
N GLN A 73 10.19 6.96 5.62
CA GLN A 73 8.96 6.36 6.15
C GLN A 73 9.22 5.53 7.43
N GLU A 74 10.30 4.74 7.44
CA GLU A 74 10.72 3.99 8.63
C GLU A 74 11.09 4.91 9.80
N ASN A 75 11.82 6.00 9.53
CA ASN A 75 12.16 6.99 10.55
C ASN A 75 10.91 7.68 11.10
N HIS A 76 9.97 8.05 10.24
CA HIS A 76 8.71 8.65 10.65
C HIS A 76 7.88 7.69 11.52
N LEU A 77 7.78 6.42 11.14
CA LEU A 77 7.12 5.39 11.95
C LEU A 77 7.81 5.24 13.32
N LYS A 78 9.15 5.25 13.36
CA LYS A 78 9.90 5.16 14.62
C LYS A 78 9.63 6.37 15.52
N GLN A 79 9.59 7.59 14.96
CA GLN A 79 9.22 8.79 15.70
C GLN A 79 7.80 8.69 16.25
N LEU A 80 6.83 8.26 15.43
CA LEU A 80 5.46 8.05 15.85
C LEU A 80 5.37 7.03 17.01
N MET A 81 6.06 5.90 16.91
CA MET A 81 6.09 4.90 17.98
C MET A 81 6.67 5.46 19.29
N ASN A 82 7.71 6.29 19.21
CA ASN A 82 8.28 6.95 20.39
C ASN A 82 7.30 7.99 20.99
N MET A 83 6.55 8.72 20.15
CA MET A 83 5.56 9.70 20.59
C MET A 83 4.34 9.07 21.26
N LEU A 84 3.98 7.84 20.88
CA LEU A 84 2.90 7.09 21.53
C LEU A 84 3.25 6.65 22.95
N LYS A 85 4.52 6.81 23.38
CA LYS A 85 5.00 6.49 24.73
C LYS A 85 4.51 5.14 25.25
N LEU A 86 4.67 4.11 24.42
CA LEU A 86 4.13 2.77 24.68
C LEU A 86 4.73 2.10 25.93
N ASP A 87 5.90 2.58 26.37
CA ASP A 87 6.51 2.22 27.64
C ASP A 87 5.65 2.63 28.86
N GLU A 88 4.79 3.65 28.75
CA GLU A 88 3.89 4.08 29.84
C GLU A 88 2.71 3.10 30.05
N ILE A 89 2.42 2.24 29.07
CA ILE A 89 1.29 1.29 29.11
C ILE A 89 1.76 -0.18 29.07
N ASP A 90 3.01 -0.44 29.45
CA ASP A 90 3.64 -1.77 29.41
C ASP A 90 3.40 -2.46 28.05
N ALA A 91 3.54 -1.73 26.94
CA ALA A 91 3.34 -2.26 25.60
C ALA A 91 4.65 -2.25 24.81
N LYS A 92 5.00 -3.41 24.26
CA LYS A 92 6.19 -3.59 23.44
C LYS A 92 5.88 -3.43 21.96
N VAL A 93 6.71 -2.66 21.26
CA VAL A 93 6.66 -2.55 19.80
C VAL A 93 7.59 -3.58 19.15
N SER A 94 7.06 -4.32 18.19
CA SER A 94 7.86 -5.06 17.21
C SER A 94 7.67 -4.41 15.84
N ALA A 95 8.73 -3.77 15.33
CA ALA A 95 8.71 -3.11 14.03
C ALA A 95 9.54 -3.90 13.01
N ALA A 96 9.00 -4.07 11.80
CA ALA A 96 9.66 -4.67 10.66
C ALA A 96 9.43 -3.79 9.42
N GLY A 97 10.41 -2.94 9.10
CA GLY A 97 10.28 -1.88 8.10
C GLY A 97 9.17 -0.89 8.47
N ILE A 98 8.28 -0.61 7.51
CA ILE A 98 7.13 0.31 7.68
C ILE A 98 5.93 -0.29 8.44
N LYS A 99 6.06 -1.48 9.01
CA LYS A 99 5.00 -2.14 9.79
C LYS A 99 5.40 -2.22 11.25
N ALA A 100 4.52 -1.78 12.14
CA ALA A 100 4.68 -1.92 13.59
C ALA A 100 3.53 -2.73 14.17
N LYS A 101 3.86 -3.67 15.08
CA LYS A 101 2.92 -4.42 15.88
C LYS A 101 3.12 -4.03 17.34
N ILE A 102 2.06 -3.57 17.99
CA ILE A 102 2.05 -3.27 19.43
C ILE A 102 1.55 -4.53 20.14
N MET A 103 2.32 -5.05 21.07
CA MET A 103 1.97 -6.21 21.88
C MET A 103 1.97 -5.80 23.35
N PRO A 104 0.91 -6.09 24.12
CA PRO A 104 0.95 -5.90 25.56
C PRO A 104 2.08 -6.78 26.13
N GLU A 105 2.88 -6.21 27.02
CA GLU A 105 3.91 -6.93 27.75
C GLU A 105 3.20 -7.88 28.71
N MET A 106 3.03 -9.13 28.27
CA MET A 106 2.57 -10.19 29.14
C MET A 106 3.69 -10.45 30.14
N SER A 107 3.65 -9.70 31.25
CA SER A 107 4.54 -9.90 32.38
C SER A 107 4.55 -11.40 32.69
N ASN A 108 5.73 -12.00 32.62
CA ASN A 108 5.94 -13.42 32.86
C ASN A 108 5.83 -13.67 34.37
N LYS A 109 4.64 -13.42 34.93
CA LYS A 109 4.31 -13.70 36.33
C LYS A 109 3.94 -15.18 36.42
N ASN A 110 4.97 -15.99 36.60
CA ASN A 110 4.82 -17.27 37.28
C ASN A 110 4.27 -16.98 38.68
N ASN A 111 2.95 -17.04 38.85
CA ASN A 111 2.22 -17.60 40.00
C ASN A 111 0.84 -16.91 40.23
N SER A 112 -0.16 -17.78 40.33
CA SER A 112 -1.45 -17.67 41.02
C SER A 112 -2.43 -16.52 40.69
N SER A 113 -3.55 -16.97 40.09
CA SER A 113 -4.95 -16.56 40.33
C SER A 113 -5.43 -15.13 40.05
N THR A 114 -6.61 -15.14 39.43
CA THR A 114 -7.68 -14.12 39.40
C THR A 114 -7.53 -12.93 38.45
N THR A 115 -8.30 -13.02 37.35
CA THR A 115 -9.12 -11.97 36.72
C THR A 115 -8.46 -10.63 36.42
N GLU A 116 -8.11 -10.38 35.14
CA GLU A 116 -8.80 -9.40 34.28
C GLU A 116 -8.12 -9.17 32.90
N THR A 117 -8.98 -8.98 31.91
CA THR A 117 -8.83 -8.36 30.57
C THR A 117 -7.72 -8.81 29.61
N ILE A 118 -8.02 -9.88 28.88
CA ILE A 118 -7.40 -10.23 27.60
C ILE A 118 -8.09 -9.45 26.47
N PHE A 119 -7.50 -8.35 26.00
CA PHE A 119 -7.80 -7.83 24.65
C PHE A 119 -7.03 -8.68 23.63
N THR A 120 -7.67 -9.76 23.16
CA THR A 120 -7.25 -10.44 21.94
C THR A 120 -8.21 -10.06 20.82
N VAL A 121 -7.76 -9.20 19.91
CA VAL A 121 -8.31 -9.19 18.55
C VAL A 121 -7.75 -10.46 17.89
N ARG A 122 -8.45 -11.57 18.10
CA ARG A 122 -8.29 -12.79 17.32
C ARG A 122 -9.07 -12.60 16.02
N ASP A 123 -8.35 -12.44 14.92
CA ASP A 123 -8.86 -12.82 13.60
C ASP A 123 -9.28 -14.29 13.68
N LYS A 124 -10.58 -14.53 13.60
CA LYS A 124 -11.18 -15.87 13.62
C LYS A 124 -11.23 -16.40 12.19
N ASP A 125 -10.32 -17.29 11.85
CA ASP A 125 -10.76 -18.55 11.23
C ASP A 125 -11.12 -19.52 12.37
N ASP A 126 -12.33 -20.08 12.23
CA ASP A 126 -12.93 -21.20 12.95
C ASP A 126 -13.41 -21.06 14.42
N LYS A 127 -14.75 -21.05 14.51
CA LYS A 127 -15.67 -21.56 15.56
C LYS A 127 -15.94 -20.68 16.79
N ALA A 128 -17.23 -20.53 17.07
CA ALA A 128 -17.84 -19.70 18.12
C ALA A 128 -17.63 -20.27 19.54
N PRO A 129 -17.87 -19.50 20.63
CA PRO A 129 -19.20 -18.97 20.95
C PRO A 129 -19.24 -17.45 21.15
N ILE A 130 -20.47 -16.96 21.05
CA ILE A 130 -20.94 -15.58 21.23
C ILE A 130 -20.99 -15.29 22.73
N ILE A 131 -20.34 -14.22 23.18
CA ILE A 131 -20.74 -13.49 24.38
C ILE A 131 -20.81 -12.02 23.97
N THR A 132 -22.02 -11.60 23.65
CA THR A 132 -22.42 -10.21 23.46
C THR A 132 -22.92 -9.69 24.81
N ASP A 133 -22.14 -8.85 25.48
CA ASP A 133 -22.74 -7.75 26.23
C ASP A 133 -21.69 -6.66 26.50
N GLY A 134 -21.85 -5.53 25.85
CA GLY A 134 -20.87 -4.45 25.84
C GLY A 134 -21.18 -3.50 24.70
N PHE A 135 -21.85 -2.40 25.07
CA PHE A 135 -22.24 -1.24 24.26
C PHE A 135 -21.65 -1.20 22.84
N VAL A 136 -22.39 -1.73 21.86
CA VAL A 136 -22.04 -1.63 20.45
C VAL A 136 -22.74 -0.41 19.87
N ASP A 137 -21.95 0.61 19.55
CA ASP A 137 -22.41 1.75 18.77
C ASP A 137 -23.00 1.24 17.42
N PRO A 138 -24.30 1.45 17.14
CA PRO A 138 -24.94 0.99 15.90
C PRO A 138 -24.29 1.54 14.63
N MET A 139 -23.55 2.65 14.70
CA MET A 139 -22.87 3.25 13.56
C MET A 139 -21.66 2.46 13.06
N TYR A 140 -20.95 1.74 13.95
CA TYR A 140 -19.72 1.02 13.56
C TYR A 140 -20.02 -0.26 12.75
N LYS A 141 -21.12 -0.96 13.04
CA LYS A 141 -21.54 -2.15 12.28
C LYS A 141 -21.89 -1.85 10.83
N PHE A 142 -22.31 -0.63 10.53
CA PHE A 142 -22.68 -0.22 9.17
C PHE A 142 -21.44 -0.01 8.30
N ASN A 143 -20.37 0.57 8.87
CA ASN A 143 -19.11 0.77 8.16
C ASN A 143 -18.37 -0.54 7.89
N ASP A 144 -18.40 -1.51 8.81
CA ASP A 144 -17.80 -2.84 8.58
C ASP A 144 -18.54 -3.62 7.50
N ALA A 145 -19.88 -3.54 7.47
CA ALA A 145 -20.68 -4.15 6.41
C ALA A 145 -20.40 -3.50 5.04
N ILE A 146 -20.29 -2.17 4.98
CA ILE A 146 -19.94 -1.46 3.75
C ILE A 146 -18.51 -1.77 3.30
N ALA A 147 -17.54 -1.85 4.23
CA ALA A 147 -16.16 -2.22 3.92
C ALA A 147 -16.04 -3.67 3.45
N ALA A 148 -16.80 -4.60 4.04
CA ALA A 148 -16.91 -5.99 3.60
C ALA A 148 -17.55 -6.09 2.19
N ILE A 149 -18.58 -5.29 1.91
CA ILE A 149 -19.21 -5.22 0.58
C ILE A 149 -18.25 -4.60 -0.44
N ALA A 150 -17.53 -3.54 -0.09
CA ALA A 150 -16.58 -2.87 -0.96
C ALA A 150 -15.38 -3.77 -1.28
N SER A 151 -14.88 -4.52 -0.30
CA SER A 151 -13.79 -5.50 -0.48
C SER A 151 -14.23 -6.73 -1.30
N GLN A 152 -15.45 -7.23 -1.10
CA GLN A 152 -16.01 -8.27 -1.98
C GLN A 152 -16.22 -7.74 -3.39
N SER A 153 -16.76 -6.52 -3.55
CA SER A 153 -16.98 -5.90 -4.86
C SER A 153 -15.66 -5.70 -5.61
N SER A 154 -14.59 -5.28 -4.92
CA SER A 154 -13.27 -5.12 -5.55
C SER A 154 -12.67 -6.47 -5.98
N SER A 155 -12.82 -7.53 -5.18
CA SER A 155 -12.37 -8.87 -5.57
C SER A 155 -13.12 -9.43 -6.79
N ILE A 156 -14.43 -9.19 -6.89
CA ILE A 156 -15.25 -9.57 -8.04
C ILE A 156 -14.79 -8.82 -9.30
N LEU A 157 -14.53 -7.52 -9.19
CA LEU A 157 -14.05 -6.71 -10.33
C LEU A 157 -12.64 -7.13 -10.77
N ILE A 158 -11.76 -7.45 -9.83
CA ILE A 158 -10.40 -7.95 -10.11
C ILE A 158 -10.46 -9.30 -10.84
N GLU A 159 -11.30 -10.22 -10.37
CA GLU A 159 -11.43 -11.54 -10.99
C GLU A 159 -12.06 -11.43 -12.39
N ARG A 160 -13.08 -10.58 -12.56
CA ARG A 160 -13.68 -10.31 -13.88
C ARG A 160 -12.67 -9.71 -14.86
N LYS A 161 -11.83 -8.77 -14.41
CA LYS A 161 -10.75 -8.18 -15.22
C LYS A 161 -9.70 -9.22 -15.62
N ARG A 162 -9.37 -10.16 -14.72
CA ARG A 162 -8.46 -11.29 -15.01
C ARG A 162 -9.07 -12.22 -16.07
N GLU A 163 -10.35 -12.54 -15.95
CA GLU A 163 -11.08 -13.40 -16.89
C GLU A 163 -11.14 -12.77 -18.30
N ILE A 164 -11.50 -11.49 -18.39
CA ILE A 164 -11.54 -10.73 -19.65
C ILE A 164 -10.17 -10.74 -20.33
N ASN A 165 -9.10 -10.45 -19.58
CA ASN A 165 -7.74 -10.46 -20.12
C ASN A 165 -7.32 -11.84 -20.62
N LYS A 166 -7.62 -12.91 -19.87
CA LYS A 166 -7.36 -14.29 -20.30
C LYS A 166 -8.07 -14.62 -21.61
N ASN A 167 -9.34 -14.24 -21.74
CA ASN A 167 -10.12 -14.49 -22.95
C ASN A 167 -9.62 -13.67 -24.14
N LEU A 168 -9.22 -12.40 -23.93
CA LEU A 168 -8.62 -11.57 -24.97
C LEU A 168 -7.28 -12.14 -25.45
N ILE A 169 -6.44 -12.67 -24.55
CA ILE A 169 -5.17 -13.33 -24.91
C ILE A 169 -5.44 -14.57 -25.77
N ILE A 170 -6.39 -15.41 -25.38
CA ILE A 170 -6.78 -16.61 -26.14
C ILE A 170 -7.28 -16.23 -27.53
N LEU A 171 -8.16 -15.22 -27.62
CA LEU A 171 -8.70 -14.74 -28.89
C LEU A 171 -7.63 -14.12 -29.80
N ASN A 172 -6.66 -13.39 -29.23
CA ASN A 172 -5.58 -12.76 -29.99
C ASN A 172 -4.56 -13.77 -30.53
N HIS A 173 -4.39 -14.92 -29.87
CA HIS A 173 -3.53 -16.00 -30.37
C HIS A 173 -4.18 -16.87 -31.47
N LYS A 174 -5.47 -16.70 -31.76
CA LYS A 174 -6.13 -17.42 -32.87
C LYS A 174 -5.76 -16.79 -34.22
N ARG A 175 -5.28 -17.61 -35.16
CA ARG A 175 -4.85 -17.19 -36.51
C ARG A 175 -6.01 -16.64 -37.36
N HIS A 176 -7.21 -17.12 -37.13
CA HIS A 176 -8.45 -16.63 -37.74
C HIS A 176 -9.54 -16.60 -36.68
N LEU A 177 -10.20 -15.45 -36.53
CA LEU A 177 -11.37 -15.30 -35.66
C LEU A 177 -12.63 -15.41 -36.50
N THR A 178 -13.61 -16.14 -36.00
CA THR A 178 -14.98 -16.14 -36.53
C THR A 178 -15.66 -14.79 -36.28
N HIS A 179 -16.75 -14.52 -37.00
CA HIS A 179 -17.50 -13.27 -36.85
C HIS A 179 -18.04 -13.07 -35.41
N GLU A 180 -18.51 -14.15 -34.78
CA GLU A 180 -18.95 -14.18 -33.38
C GLU A 180 -17.80 -13.90 -32.40
N GLU A 181 -16.60 -14.43 -32.67
CA GLU A 181 -15.42 -14.19 -31.84
C GLU A 181 -14.91 -12.75 -31.95
N MET A 182 -14.99 -12.13 -33.13
CA MET A 182 -14.70 -10.70 -33.31
C MET A 182 -15.68 -9.81 -32.54
N LYS A 183 -16.96 -10.17 -32.53
CA LYS A 183 -17.99 -9.46 -31.75
C LYS A 183 -17.72 -9.59 -30.24
N THR A 184 -17.38 -10.80 -29.81
CA THR A 184 -16.97 -11.09 -28.42
C THR A 184 -15.72 -10.31 -28.02
N GLN A 185 -14.70 -10.24 -28.89
CA GLN A 185 -13.49 -9.46 -28.65
C GLN A 185 -13.80 -7.96 -28.47
N LYS A 186 -14.62 -7.38 -29.36
CA LYS A 186 -15.05 -5.98 -29.24
C LYS A 186 -15.82 -5.71 -27.94
N HIS A 187 -16.69 -6.64 -27.54
CA HIS A 187 -17.44 -6.54 -26.30
C HIS A 187 -16.52 -6.59 -25.08
N LEU A 188 -15.60 -7.56 -25.02
CA LEU A 188 -14.62 -7.70 -23.95
C LEU A 188 -13.68 -6.47 -23.84
N MET A 189 -13.28 -5.88 -24.96
CA MET A 189 -12.50 -4.63 -24.93
C MET A 189 -13.30 -3.43 -24.43
N ALA A 190 -14.60 -3.34 -24.75
CA ALA A 190 -15.47 -2.28 -24.24
C ALA A 190 -15.71 -2.44 -22.73
N GLU A 191 -15.94 -3.67 -22.27
CA GLU A 191 -16.09 -4.01 -20.84
C GLU A 191 -14.81 -3.68 -20.05
N LEU A 192 -13.63 -4.03 -20.59
CA LEU A 192 -12.34 -3.69 -19.97
C LEU A 192 -12.11 -2.17 -19.88
N ARG A 193 -12.56 -1.39 -20.86
CA ARG A 193 -12.48 0.09 -20.80
C ARG A 193 -13.41 0.66 -19.73
N ALA A 194 -14.63 0.14 -19.61
CA ALA A 194 -15.57 0.55 -18.57
C ALA A 194 -15.01 0.26 -17.16
N LEU A 195 -14.34 -0.89 -16.98
CA LEU A 195 -13.70 -1.28 -15.71
C LEU A 195 -12.42 -0.50 -15.37
N ASN A 196 -11.79 0.17 -16.34
CA ASN A 196 -10.57 0.96 -16.13
C ASN A 196 -10.83 2.47 -16.05
N GLY A 197 -12.02 2.93 -16.46
CA GLY A 197 -12.43 4.34 -16.46
C GLY A 197 -13.35 4.75 -15.31
N ALA A 198 -13.69 3.81 -14.43
CA ALA A 198 -14.31 4.04 -13.13
C ALA A 198 -13.23 4.01 -12.04
#